data_AF-A0A1I4LTB2-F1
#
_entry.id   AF-A0A1I4LTB2-F1
#
_cell.length_a   1.000
_cell.length_b   1.000
_cell.length_c   1.000
_cell.angle_alpha   90.00
_cell.angle_beta   90.00
_cell.angle_gamma   90.00
#
_symmetry.space_group_name_H-M   'P 1'
#
loop_
_entity.id
_entity.type
_entity.pdbx_description
1 polymer ?
#
loop_
_entity_poly.entity_id
_entity_poly.type
_entity_poly.pdbx_seq_one_letter_code
_entity_poly.pdbx_strand_id
1 'polypeptide(L)'
;MGGLKTLALAFSIASAVVAHSLPTSANSLSGQSPLQFFATCAGRLTAEMEFQWMFDGAAADAIKLERAAVLDILDAMMPLERGRAVLNWRIEAKMAQAALLTRATFGSDEREQHHARLLAARNVETCRAQLLG
;
A
#
# COMPACT_ATOMS: atom_id res chain seq x y z
N MET A 1 15.38 -78.91 -9.73
CA MET A 1 14.86 -78.48 -8.41
C MET A 1 15.15 -77.00 -8.28
N GLY A 2 14.18 -76.15 -8.63
CA GLY A 2 14.41 -74.72 -8.77
C GLY A 2 13.19 -73.90 -8.39
N GLY A 3 13.46 -72.84 -7.63
CA GLY A 3 12.73 -71.58 -7.66
C GLY A 3 11.44 -71.47 -6.86
N LEU A 4 11.42 -70.53 -5.89
CA LEU A 4 10.45 -69.43 -5.76
C LEU A 4 10.80 -68.67 -4.46
N LYS A 5 11.78 -67.75 -4.49
CA LYS A 5 11.59 -66.29 -4.67
C LYS A 5 10.72 -65.66 -3.57
N THR A 6 11.37 -65.33 -2.46
CA THR A 6 10.89 -64.53 -1.34
C THR A 6 10.44 -63.15 -1.82
N LEU A 7 9.16 -62.84 -1.59
CA LEU A 7 8.51 -61.58 -1.92
C LEU A 7 9.06 -60.45 -1.04
N ALA A 8 9.93 -59.60 -1.58
CA ALA A 8 10.34 -58.35 -0.96
C ALA A 8 9.30 -57.27 -1.27
N LEU A 9 8.44 -56.99 -0.29
CA LEU A 9 7.56 -55.83 -0.22
C LEU A 9 8.41 -54.55 -0.09
N ALA A 10 8.63 -53.86 -1.20
CA ALA A 10 9.13 -52.49 -1.24
C ALA A 10 8.02 -51.60 -1.81
N PHE A 11 7.12 -51.15 -0.94
CA PHE A 11 6.12 -50.14 -1.28
C PHE A 11 6.79 -48.77 -1.22
N SER A 12 7.42 -48.38 -2.33
CA SER A 12 8.02 -47.06 -2.50
C SER A 12 6.93 -45.99 -2.51
N ILE A 13 6.83 -45.24 -1.41
CA ILE A 13 5.99 -44.03 -1.34
C ILE A 13 6.72 -42.94 -2.14
N ALA A 14 6.34 -42.79 -3.41
CA ALA A 14 6.73 -41.67 -4.24
C ALA A 14 6.02 -40.40 -3.71
N SER A 15 6.72 -39.63 -2.88
CA SER A 15 6.28 -38.29 -2.49
C SER A 15 6.36 -37.38 -3.72
N ALA A 16 5.20 -37.10 -4.32
CA ALA A 16 5.04 -36.03 -5.28
C ALA A 16 5.33 -34.70 -4.58
N VAL A 17 6.46 -34.08 -4.92
CA VAL A 17 6.76 -32.69 -4.56
C VAL A 17 5.76 -31.82 -5.31
N VAL A 18 4.64 -31.50 -4.66
CA VAL A 18 3.73 -30.45 -5.13
C VAL A 18 4.45 -29.12 -4.89
N ALA A 19 5.09 -28.61 -5.95
CA ALA A 19 5.54 -27.24 -6.02
C ALA A 19 4.31 -26.33 -5.94
N HIS A 20 3.93 -25.96 -4.72
CA HIS A 20 2.96 -24.89 -4.49
C HIS A 20 3.65 -23.59 -4.89
N SER A 21 3.38 -23.12 -6.10
CA SER A 21 3.57 -21.72 -6.46
C SER A 21 2.78 -20.89 -5.45
N LEU A 22 3.49 -20.28 -4.50
CA LEU A 22 2.92 -19.26 -3.63
C LEU A 22 2.26 -18.20 -4.53
N PRO A 23 0.98 -17.85 -4.31
CA PRO A 23 0.43 -16.68 -4.96
C PRO A 23 1.21 -15.49 -4.42
N THR A 24 2.10 -14.93 -5.24
CA THR A 24 2.60 -13.59 -5.02
C THR A 24 1.37 -12.71 -5.10
N SER A 25 0.83 -12.30 -3.95
CA SER A 25 -0.16 -11.25 -3.85
C SER A 25 0.50 -9.94 -4.27
N ALA A 26 0.75 -9.78 -5.57
CA ALA A 26 0.95 -8.48 -6.17
C ALA A 26 -0.39 -7.77 -5.98
N ASN A 27 -0.48 -7.00 -4.90
CA ASN A 27 -1.63 -6.17 -4.59
C ASN A 27 -1.81 -5.25 -5.79
N SER A 28 -2.78 -5.55 -6.66
CA SER A 28 -2.85 -4.91 -7.97
C SER A 28 -2.97 -3.41 -7.73
N LEU A 29 -2.02 -2.64 -8.23
CA LEU A 29 -2.15 -1.19 -8.41
C LEU A 29 -3.51 -0.99 -9.07
N SER A 30 -4.48 -0.53 -8.27
CA SER A 30 -5.91 -0.56 -8.55
C SER A 30 -6.21 0.25 -9.80
N GLY A 31 -6.21 -0.37 -10.99
CA GLY A 31 -6.48 0.25 -12.29
C GLY A 31 -5.59 1.45 -12.69
N GLN A 32 -4.76 1.94 -11.79
CA GLN A 32 -3.97 3.16 -11.91
C GLN A 32 -2.55 2.82 -12.34
N SER A 33 -1.97 3.69 -13.17
CA SER A 33 -0.54 3.59 -13.48
C SER A 33 0.29 3.76 -12.19
N PRO A 34 1.47 3.10 -12.08
CA PRO A 34 2.39 3.31 -10.95
C PRO A 34 2.69 4.79 -10.68
N LEU A 35 2.87 5.60 -11.73
CA LEU A 35 3.10 7.04 -11.62
C LEU A 35 1.94 7.75 -10.91
N GLN A 36 0.70 7.47 -11.29
CA GLN A 36 -0.49 8.05 -10.66
C GLN A 36 -0.66 7.57 -9.23
N PHE A 37 -0.34 6.31 -8.95
CA PHE A 37 -0.39 5.76 -7.60
C PHE A 37 0.58 6.51 -6.66
N PHE A 38 1.86 6.65 -7.01
CA PHE A 38 2.83 7.35 -6.17
C PHE A 38 2.51 8.85 -6.06
N ALA A 39 2.01 9.50 -7.12
CA ALA A 39 1.51 10.86 -7.05
C ALA A 39 0.34 11.01 -6.04
N THR A 40 -0.60 10.05 -6.06
CA THR A 40 -1.73 10.02 -5.12
C THR A 40 -1.24 9.82 -3.68
N CYS A 41 -0.27 8.94 -3.47
CA CYS A 41 0.34 8.72 -2.15
C CYS A 41 1.08 9.95 -1.64
N ALA A 42 1.84 10.64 -2.50
CA ALA A 42 2.50 11.91 -2.13
C ALA A 42 1.48 12.95 -1.65
N GLY A 43 0.31 13.05 -2.31
CA GLY A 43 -0.78 13.92 -1.89
C GLY A 43 -1.36 13.55 -0.52
N ARG A 44 -1.73 12.28 -0.33
CA ARG A 44 -2.30 11.77 0.93
C ARG A 44 -1.36 11.96 2.12
N LEU A 45 -0.09 11.58 1.98
CA LEU A 45 0.90 11.71 3.05
C LEU A 45 1.20 13.19 3.37
N THR A 46 1.11 14.09 2.38
CA THR A 46 1.21 15.52 2.63
C THR A 46 0.06 16.02 3.51
N ALA A 47 -1.18 15.63 3.22
CA ALA A 47 -2.33 16.00 4.04
C ALA A 47 -2.22 15.44 5.47
N GLU A 48 -1.83 14.17 5.59
CA GLU A 48 -1.64 13.50 6.88
C GLU A 48 -0.58 14.20 7.74
N MET A 49 0.60 14.49 7.19
CA MET A 49 1.69 15.20 7.87
C MET A 49 1.25 16.58 8.36
N GLU A 50 0.63 17.38 7.47
CA GLU A 50 0.16 18.72 7.81
C GLU A 50 -0.94 18.69 8.89
N PHE A 51 -1.81 17.68 8.83
CA PHE A 51 -2.86 17.51 9.83
C PHE A 51 -2.28 17.12 11.19
N GLN A 52 -1.31 16.19 11.21
CA GLN A 52 -0.67 15.74 12.43
C GLN A 52 0.13 16.85 13.12
N TRP A 53 0.77 17.77 12.38
CA TRP A 53 1.44 18.92 13.01
C TRP A 53 0.53 19.78 13.89
N MET A 54 -0.80 19.74 13.71
CA MET A 54 -1.74 20.45 14.57
C MET A 54 -1.93 19.79 15.96
N PHE A 55 -1.62 18.49 16.11
CA PHE A 55 -1.97 17.71 17.29
C PHE A 55 -0.80 16.90 17.88
N ASP A 56 0.06 16.33 17.02
CA ASP A 56 1.17 15.45 17.36
C ASP A 56 2.34 15.68 16.37
N GLY A 57 3.27 16.55 16.77
CA GLY A 57 4.43 16.88 15.95
C GLY A 57 5.40 15.72 15.74
N ALA A 58 5.48 14.77 16.69
CA ALA A 58 6.38 13.62 16.57
C ALA A 58 5.84 12.59 15.57
N ALA A 59 4.53 12.35 15.54
CA ALA A 59 3.90 11.52 14.52
C ALA A 59 4.10 12.11 13.11
N ALA A 60 4.03 13.44 12.99
CA ALA A 60 4.23 14.12 11.71
C ALA A 60 5.65 13.94 11.14
N ASP A 61 6.67 13.80 11.99
CA ASP A 61 8.05 13.52 11.55
C ASP A 61 8.19 12.14 10.89
N ALA A 62 7.46 11.12 11.39
CA ALA A 62 7.44 9.81 10.75
C ALA A 62 6.79 9.89 9.36
N ILE A 63 5.65 10.57 9.23
CA ILE A 63 4.99 10.77 7.93
C ILE A 63 5.88 11.58 6.98
N LYS A 64 6.63 12.55 7.48
CA LYS A 64 7.57 13.35 6.68
C LYS A 64 8.62 12.49 5.99
N LEU A 65 9.16 11.49 6.69
CA LEU A 65 10.14 10.54 6.12
C LEU A 65 9.50 9.65 5.06
N GLU A 66 8.31 9.10 5.33
CA GLU A 66 7.56 8.30 4.35
C GLU A 66 7.21 9.10 3.10
N ARG A 67 6.76 10.35 3.28
CA ARG A 67 6.46 11.29 2.20
C ARG A 67 7.71 11.58 1.36
N ALA A 68 8.88 11.76 1.98
CA ALA A 68 10.13 11.98 1.26
C ALA A 68 10.47 10.77 0.38
N ALA A 69 10.38 9.55 0.91
CA ALA A 69 10.64 8.33 0.13
C ALA A 69 9.68 8.19 -1.08
N VAL A 70 8.39 8.50 -0.91
CA VAL A 70 7.44 8.50 -2.04
C VAL A 70 7.80 9.55 -3.09
N LEU A 71 8.26 10.74 -2.68
CA LEU A 71 8.67 11.79 -3.61
C LEU A 71 9.92 11.39 -4.39
N ASP A 72 10.89 10.74 -3.76
CA ASP A 72 12.09 10.25 -4.44
C ASP A 72 11.74 9.23 -5.53
N ILE A 73 10.82 8.30 -5.23
CA ILE A 73 10.30 7.33 -6.22
C ILE A 73 9.57 8.07 -7.35
N LEU A 74 8.71 9.03 -7.01
CA LEU A 74 7.93 9.78 -7.99
C LEU A 74 8.84 10.57 -8.94
N ASP A 75 9.86 11.23 -8.42
CA ASP A 75 10.81 12.02 -9.20
C ASP A 75 11.67 11.14 -10.10
N ALA A 76 12.03 9.92 -9.66
CA ALA A 76 12.75 8.96 -10.49
C ALA A 76 11.92 8.41 -11.66
N MET A 77 10.59 8.35 -11.52
CA MET A 77 9.69 7.77 -12.52
C MET A 77 9.05 8.80 -13.45
N MET A 78 9.04 10.08 -13.09
CA MET A 78 8.24 11.11 -13.77
C MET A 78 8.88 11.57 -15.09
N PRO A 79 8.22 11.39 -16.25
CA PRO A 79 8.62 12.04 -17.50
C PRO A 79 8.37 13.56 -17.43
N LEU A 80 9.22 14.36 -18.08
CA LEU A 80 9.17 15.83 -18.04
C LEU A 80 7.80 16.39 -18.47
N GLU A 81 7.15 15.73 -19.40
CA GLU A 81 5.89 16.12 -20.06
C GLU A 81 4.67 15.83 -19.17
N ARG A 82 4.84 15.03 -18.12
CA ARG A 82 3.75 14.57 -17.24
C ARG A 82 3.63 15.39 -15.96
N GLY A 83 4.52 16.34 -15.71
CA GLY A 83 4.57 17.13 -14.47
C GLY A 83 3.24 17.77 -14.07
N ARG A 84 2.50 18.35 -15.04
CA ARG A 84 1.18 18.95 -14.76
C ARG A 84 0.15 17.92 -14.29
N ALA A 85 0.09 16.75 -14.92
CA ALA A 85 -0.84 15.68 -14.54
C ALA A 85 -0.48 15.13 -13.15
N VAL A 86 0.82 14.91 -12.91
CA VAL A 86 1.33 14.46 -11.60
C VAL A 86 1.00 15.45 -10.49
N LEU A 87 1.18 16.75 -10.72
CA LEU A 87 0.81 17.79 -9.77
C LEU A 87 -0.69 17.79 -9.47
N ASN A 88 -1.54 17.67 -10.50
CA ASN A 88 -2.99 17.61 -10.31
C ASN A 88 -3.41 16.41 -9.45
N TRP A 89 -2.90 15.21 -9.72
CA TRP A 89 -3.19 14.03 -8.91
C TRP A 89 -2.77 14.20 -7.45
N ARG A 90 -1.61 14.83 -7.20
CA ARG A 90 -1.15 15.13 -5.84
C ARG A 90 -2.09 16.09 -5.12
N ILE A 91 -2.54 17.14 -5.80
CA ILE A 91 -3.45 18.15 -5.23
C ILE A 91 -4.80 17.50 -4.91
N GLU A 92 -5.40 16.78 -5.87
CA GLU A 92 -6.68 16.11 -5.68
C GLU A 92 -6.64 15.12 -4.50
N ALA A 93 -5.60 14.29 -4.45
CA ALA A 93 -5.42 13.33 -3.37
C ALA A 93 -5.18 13.98 -2.02
N LYS A 94 -4.41 15.09 -1.96
CA LYS A 94 -4.20 15.88 -0.75
C LYS A 94 -5.52 16.44 -0.23
N MET A 95 -6.30 17.09 -1.11
CA MET A 95 -7.57 17.69 -0.73
C MET A 95 -8.59 16.65 -0.25
N ALA A 96 -8.66 15.50 -0.95
CA ALA A 96 -9.54 14.41 -0.54
C ALA A 96 -9.17 13.82 0.83
N GLN A 97 -7.87 13.60 1.08
CA GLN A 97 -7.41 13.11 2.38
C GLN A 97 -7.65 14.14 3.50
N ALA A 98 -7.35 15.42 3.27
CA ALA A 98 -7.61 16.48 4.22
C ALA A 98 -9.10 16.59 4.59
N ALA A 99 -9.99 16.39 3.61
CA ALA A 99 -11.43 16.36 3.86
C ALA A 99 -11.84 15.18 4.76
N LEU A 100 -11.25 14.00 4.56
CA LEU A 100 -11.49 12.83 5.44
C LEU A 100 -11.00 13.09 6.86
N LEU A 101 -9.79 13.63 7.02
CA LEU A 101 -9.21 13.95 8.34
C LEU A 101 -10.05 15.00 9.08
N THR A 102 -10.48 16.04 8.36
CA THR A 102 -11.35 17.08 8.92
C THR A 102 -12.68 16.49 9.40
N ARG A 103 -13.33 15.65 8.59
CA ARG A 103 -14.59 14.99 9.00
C ARG A 103 -14.38 14.03 10.16
N ALA A 104 -13.28 13.29 10.18
CA ALA A 104 -12.95 12.34 11.23
C ALA A 104 -12.73 12.99 12.61
N THR A 105 -12.31 14.26 12.63
CA THR A 105 -11.98 14.99 13.86
C THR A 105 -13.07 15.98 14.27
N PHE A 106 -13.71 16.65 13.30
CA PHE A 106 -14.63 17.77 13.55
C PHE A 106 -16.07 17.52 13.08
N GLY A 107 -16.40 16.33 12.58
CA GLY A 107 -17.78 16.00 12.19
C GLY A 107 -18.76 16.01 13.37
N SER A 108 -20.06 15.95 13.11
CA SER A 108 -21.09 15.86 14.17
C SER A 108 -21.73 14.47 14.29
N ASP A 109 -21.68 13.66 13.22
CA ASP A 109 -22.19 12.29 13.20
C ASP A 109 -21.05 11.31 13.51
N GLU A 110 -21.17 10.58 14.62
CA GLU A 110 -20.16 9.61 15.07
C GLU A 110 -19.90 8.49 14.07
N ARG A 111 -20.91 8.04 13.33
CA ARG A 111 -20.76 6.99 12.32
C ARG A 111 -19.97 7.52 11.13
N GLU A 112 -20.27 8.73 10.67
CA GLU A 112 -19.52 9.37 9.59
C GLU A 112 -18.07 9.62 10.01
N GLN A 113 -17.84 10.15 11.22
CA GLN A 113 -16.50 10.36 11.76
C GLN A 113 -15.70 9.05 11.79
N HIS A 114 -16.29 7.98 12.32
CA HIS A 114 -15.65 6.67 12.40
C HIS A 114 -15.29 6.14 11.01
N HIS A 115 -16.22 6.23 10.06
CA HIS A 115 -15.97 5.80 8.68
C HIS A 115 -14.87 6.63 8.01
N ALA A 116 -14.89 7.96 8.17
CA ALA A 116 -13.87 8.86 7.63
C ALA A 116 -12.48 8.54 8.20
N ARG A 117 -12.40 8.27 9.51
CA ARG A 117 -11.15 7.86 10.19
C ARG A 117 -10.59 6.56 9.62
N LEU A 118 -11.44 5.54 9.48
CA LEU A 118 -11.03 4.26 8.90
C LEU A 118 -10.55 4.39 7.46
N LEU A 119 -11.22 5.21 6.65
CA LEU A 119 -10.84 5.43 5.27
C LEU A 119 -9.53 6.23 5.14
N ALA A 120 -9.36 7.29 5.95
CA ALA A 120 -8.12 8.07 6.00
C ALA A 120 -6.93 7.17 6.39
N ALA A 121 -7.09 6.35 7.42
CA ALA A 121 -6.07 5.40 7.86
C ALA A 121 -5.74 4.36 6.78
N ARG A 122 -6.76 3.75 6.14
CA ARG A 122 -6.54 2.80 5.03
C ARG A 122 -5.79 3.42 3.85
N ASN A 123 -6.07 4.69 3.52
CA ASN A 123 -5.40 5.39 2.43
C ASN A 123 -3.89 5.53 2.69
N VAL A 124 -3.51 5.87 3.92
CA VAL A 124 -2.10 5.99 4.34
C VAL A 124 -1.44 4.61 4.38
N GLU A 125 -2.12 3.61 4.95
CA GLU A 125 -1.59 2.25 5.04
C GLU A 125 -1.34 1.63 3.66
N THR A 126 -2.25 1.88 2.70
CA THR A 126 -2.08 1.45 1.31
C THR A 126 -0.80 2.03 0.69
N CYS A 127 -0.45 3.27 1.03
CA CYS A 127 0.77 3.90 0.56
C CYS A 127 2.02 3.32 1.24
N ARG A 128 1.96 3.10 2.56
CA ARG A 128 3.05 2.50 3.35
C ARG A 128 3.38 1.09 2.92
N ALA A 129 2.38 0.27 2.63
CA ALA A 129 2.56 -1.10 2.17
C ALA A 129 3.43 -1.20 0.90
N GLN A 130 3.45 -0.16 0.07
CA GLN A 130 4.30 -0.13 -1.13
C GLN A 130 5.73 0.35 -0.88
N LEU A 131 6.01 0.99 0.26
CA LEU A 131 7.36 1.41 0.64
C LEU A 131 8.15 0.29 1.33
N LEU A 132 7.45 -0.65 1.97
CA LEU A 132 8.07 -1.61 2.89
C LEU A 132 8.33 -3.00 2.29
N GLY A 133 7.73 -3.35 1.14
CA GLY A 133 8.02 -4.59 0.40
C GLY A 133 7.57 -5.87 1.08
#